data_AF-A0A5E4HPG9-F1
#
_entry.id   AF-A0A5E4HPG9-F1
#
_cell.length_a   1.000
_cell.length_b   1.000
_cell.length_c   1.000
_cell.angle_alpha   90.00
_cell.angle_beta   90.00
_cell.angle_gamma   90.00
#
_symmetry.space_group_name_H-M   'P 1'
#
loop_
_entity.id
_entity.type
_entity.pdbx_description
1 polymer ?
#
loop_
_entity_poly.entity_id
_entity_poly.type
_entity_poly.pdbx_seq_one_letter_code
_entity_poly.pdbx_strand_id
1 'polypeptide(L)'
;MKCPVCESVVQSKWKFCPECGINAKEFKRPYGGYSIERLRQPWVEKGGEVFYKKFKAVENVGTAPYAKIKPIRPILGDFIGVHFSNIKTFSLSSIQPRCTGELCEMYRMIGYHSVDHALRTMKLSKVVDLVGRTGLFWKVVDNSEVHKMLTRGWGEVHQGVVSLVSIDRRGLQIKFRVDEGQLAYLGSDATDFMTLNILGGNLEALCNMKCIGTEVRRGDEKYFEYQLHPKTGEIDYPLPSADEDEYERIFEKLVGDIVENKPSGRVKLKDIVHISGEQVEVFYMMRATEGHRILEKYSGVKCGKTLAQKAGLHKEEEVWDFARNVFKQQKVGLLQKPTKVSEGRVNIELTESAYSAGVSDIGMKLDLFIAGIIEGLLVQSTGERWQVDEKLCIANGDGCCEFTAKVREH
;
A
#
# COMPACT_ATOMS: atom_id res chain seq x y z
N MET A 1 -29.83 -29.12 -12.55
CA MET A 1 -29.87 -27.76 -11.97
C MET A 1 -28.73 -26.93 -12.54
N LYS A 2 -28.81 -25.60 -12.56
CA LYS A 2 -27.63 -24.78 -12.93
C LYS A 2 -26.71 -24.62 -11.72
N CYS A 3 -25.40 -24.64 -11.93
CA CYS A 3 -24.42 -24.21 -10.94
C CYS A 3 -24.61 -22.69 -10.71
N PRO A 4 -24.77 -22.20 -9.49
CA PRO A 4 -24.94 -20.76 -9.26
C PRO A 4 -23.67 -19.95 -9.49
N VAL A 5 -22.50 -20.62 -9.60
CA VAL A 5 -21.20 -19.98 -9.81
C VAL A 5 -20.78 -19.96 -11.28
N CYS A 6 -20.72 -21.10 -11.99
CA CYS A 6 -20.33 -21.11 -13.41
C CYS A 6 -21.50 -21.23 -14.40
N GLU A 7 -22.76 -21.20 -13.91
CA GLU A 7 -24.02 -21.32 -14.68
C GLU A 7 -24.25 -22.65 -15.42
N SER A 8 -23.25 -23.52 -15.51
CA SER A 8 -23.29 -24.83 -16.17
C SER A 8 -24.34 -25.78 -15.60
N VAL A 9 -24.89 -26.66 -16.45
CA VAL A 9 -25.94 -27.62 -16.06
C VAL A 9 -25.32 -28.80 -15.32
N VAL A 10 -25.61 -28.91 -14.03
CA VAL A 10 -25.17 -29.99 -13.13
C VAL A 10 -26.29 -30.99 -12.89
N GLN A 11 -25.98 -32.28 -12.97
CA GLN A 11 -26.91 -33.37 -12.64
C GLN A 11 -27.19 -33.38 -11.13
N SER A 12 -28.45 -33.54 -10.73
CA SER A 12 -28.88 -33.49 -9.31
C SER A 12 -28.22 -34.55 -8.41
N LYS A 13 -27.70 -35.63 -9.00
CA LYS A 13 -26.98 -36.71 -8.31
C LYS A 13 -25.49 -36.43 -8.05
N TRP A 14 -24.90 -35.39 -8.63
CA TRP A 14 -23.47 -35.11 -8.47
C TRP A 14 -23.19 -34.35 -7.18
N LYS A 15 -22.08 -34.72 -6.51
CA LYS A 15 -21.64 -34.08 -5.26
C LYS A 15 -20.86 -32.78 -5.49
N PHE A 16 -20.57 -32.43 -6.75
CA PHE A 16 -19.87 -31.21 -7.16
C PHE A 16 -20.23 -30.83 -8.62
N CYS A 17 -19.93 -29.60 -9.02
CA CYS A 17 -19.99 -29.13 -10.41
C CYS A 17 -18.74 -29.61 -11.17
N PRO A 18 -18.86 -30.22 -12.36
CA PRO A 18 -17.70 -30.73 -13.10
C PRO A 18 -16.78 -29.61 -13.60
N GLU A 19 -17.36 -28.47 -14.00
CA GLU A 19 -16.65 -27.40 -14.70
C GLU A 19 -15.79 -26.54 -13.77
N CYS A 20 -16.25 -26.34 -12.52
CA CYS A 20 -15.60 -25.45 -11.55
C CYS A 20 -15.26 -26.15 -10.21
N GLY A 21 -15.42 -27.47 -10.12
CA GLY A 21 -15.09 -28.29 -8.94
C GLY A 21 -15.97 -28.09 -7.69
N ILE A 22 -16.88 -27.12 -7.71
CA ILE A 22 -17.54 -26.58 -6.51
C ILE A 22 -18.61 -27.53 -5.93
N ASN A 23 -18.75 -27.62 -4.60
CA ASN A 23 -19.53 -28.70 -3.98
C ASN A 23 -21.06 -28.52 -4.13
N ALA A 24 -21.78 -29.57 -4.51
CA ALA A 24 -23.23 -29.49 -4.70
C ALA A 24 -24.03 -29.31 -3.40
N LYS A 25 -23.43 -29.59 -2.22
CA LYS A 25 -24.00 -29.22 -0.92
C LYS A 25 -23.97 -27.71 -0.68
N GLU A 26 -23.05 -26.99 -1.30
CA GLU A 26 -22.98 -25.52 -1.24
C GLU A 26 -24.03 -24.88 -2.14
N PHE A 27 -24.56 -25.56 -3.17
CA PHE A 27 -25.68 -25.07 -4.00
C PHE A 27 -26.95 -24.72 -3.21
N LYS A 28 -27.12 -25.25 -1.99
CA LYS A 28 -28.26 -24.97 -1.09
C LYS A 28 -27.92 -24.04 0.07
N ARG A 29 -26.65 -23.66 0.21
CA ARG A 29 -26.20 -22.65 1.16
C ARG A 29 -25.99 -21.33 0.41
N PRO A 30 -25.97 -20.19 1.09
CA PRO A 30 -25.45 -18.99 0.46
C PRO A 30 -23.99 -19.22 0.03
N TYR A 31 -23.70 -18.98 -1.26
CA TYR A 31 -22.34 -19.05 -1.81
C TYR A 31 -21.51 -17.89 -1.29
N GLY A 32 -20.19 -18.05 -1.13
CA GLY A 32 -19.47 -17.15 -0.23
C GLY A 32 -19.94 -17.34 1.22
N GLY A 33 -20.17 -18.60 1.61
CA GLY A 33 -20.55 -19.02 2.97
C GLY A 33 -19.41 -18.93 4.00
N TYR A 34 -18.33 -18.20 3.69
CA TYR A 34 -17.58 -17.51 4.73
C TYR A 34 -18.50 -16.39 5.20
N SER A 35 -18.87 -16.37 6.48
CA SER A 35 -19.58 -15.19 6.97
C SER A 35 -18.70 -13.97 6.67
N ILE A 36 -19.33 -12.84 6.35
CA ILE A 36 -18.58 -11.61 6.10
C ILE A 36 -17.74 -11.25 7.33
N GLU A 37 -18.18 -11.64 8.53
CA GLU A 37 -17.30 -11.63 9.71
C GLU A 37 -16.04 -12.47 9.49
N ARG A 38 -16.09 -13.71 9.01
CA ARG A 38 -14.89 -14.55 8.80
C ARG A 38 -13.85 -14.02 7.80
N LEU A 39 -14.23 -13.16 6.85
CA LEU A 39 -13.29 -12.44 5.98
C LEU A 39 -12.85 -11.10 6.61
N ARG A 40 -13.77 -10.34 7.21
CA ARG A 40 -13.48 -9.06 7.86
C ARG A 40 -12.74 -9.21 9.20
N GLN A 41 -12.90 -10.31 9.91
CA GLN A 41 -12.42 -10.52 11.28
C GLN A 41 -10.90 -10.58 11.34
N PRO A 42 -10.18 -11.35 10.50
CA PRO A 42 -8.72 -11.27 10.44
C PRO A 42 -8.22 -9.86 10.13
N TRP A 43 -8.92 -9.11 9.27
CA TRP A 43 -8.59 -7.72 8.94
C TRP A 43 -8.87 -6.77 10.11
N VAL A 44 -9.98 -6.92 10.83
CA VAL A 44 -10.33 -6.14 12.03
C VAL A 44 -9.36 -6.41 13.17
N GLU A 45 -9.03 -7.69 13.43
CA GLU A 45 -8.04 -8.12 14.43
C GLU A 45 -6.65 -7.53 14.12
N LYS A 46 -6.23 -7.57 12.85
CA LYS A 46 -5.00 -6.91 12.37
C LYS A 46 -5.05 -5.37 12.41
N GLY A 47 -6.21 -4.77 12.66
CA GLY A 47 -6.36 -3.32 12.89
C GLY A 47 -7.02 -2.54 11.77
N GLY A 48 -7.59 -3.22 10.76
CA GLY A 48 -8.36 -2.64 9.66
C GLY A 48 -9.30 -1.54 10.12
N GLU A 49 -10.17 -1.84 11.07
CA GLU A 49 -11.16 -0.89 11.58
C GLU A 49 -10.54 0.38 12.19
N VAL A 50 -9.32 0.30 12.75
CA VAL A 50 -8.60 1.47 13.26
C VAL A 50 -8.27 2.40 12.10
N PHE A 51 -7.58 1.91 11.05
CA PHE A 51 -7.20 2.80 9.96
C PHE A 51 -8.38 3.31 9.14
N TYR A 52 -9.43 2.51 8.90
CA TYR A 52 -10.65 3.01 8.25
C TYR A 52 -11.45 4.05 9.03
N LYS A 53 -11.27 4.16 10.36
CA LYS A 53 -11.97 5.14 11.21
C LYS A 53 -11.11 6.33 11.64
N LYS A 54 -9.79 6.16 11.70
CA LYS A 54 -8.86 7.14 12.28
C LYS A 54 -8.01 7.86 11.24
N PHE A 55 -7.90 7.35 10.01
CA PHE A 55 -6.99 7.88 8.99
C PHE A 55 -7.81 8.55 7.89
N LYS A 56 -7.80 9.89 7.87
CA LYS A 56 -8.63 10.64 6.92
C LYS A 56 -8.26 10.34 5.46
N ALA A 57 -6.99 10.04 5.17
CA ALA A 57 -6.55 9.69 3.82
C ALA A 57 -7.27 8.42 3.32
N VAL A 58 -7.42 7.42 4.19
CA VAL A 58 -8.06 6.14 3.86
C VAL A 58 -9.56 6.32 3.61
N GLU A 59 -10.25 7.15 4.41
CA GLU A 59 -11.65 7.54 4.19
C GLU A 59 -11.81 8.31 2.85
N ASN A 60 -10.86 9.21 2.56
CA ASN A 60 -10.86 10.02 1.35
C ASN A 60 -10.77 9.14 0.09
N VAL A 61 -9.98 8.05 0.07
CA VAL A 61 -9.87 7.13 -1.08
C VAL A 61 -11.23 6.62 -1.55
N GLY A 62 -12.06 6.11 -0.64
CA GLY A 62 -13.38 5.56 -0.98
C GLY A 62 -14.43 6.61 -1.33
N THR A 63 -14.11 7.90 -1.14
CA THR A 63 -15.03 9.03 -1.34
C THR A 63 -14.64 9.91 -2.54
N ALA A 64 -13.36 10.02 -2.89
CA ALA A 64 -12.86 10.85 -3.98
C ALA A 64 -13.47 10.52 -5.37
N PRO A 65 -13.80 9.26 -5.70
CA PRO A 65 -14.53 8.91 -6.93
C PRO A 65 -15.97 9.45 -7.01
N TYR A 66 -16.49 10.08 -5.96
CA TYR A 66 -17.89 10.53 -5.86
C TYR A 66 -18.06 11.97 -5.39
N ALA A 67 -17.10 12.52 -4.65
CA ALA A 67 -17.18 13.87 -4.10
C ALA A 67 -15.83 14.59 -4.18
N LYS A 68 -15.88 15.91 -4.34
CA LYS A 68 -14.68 16.76 -4.25
C LYS A 68 -14.28 16.90 -2.78
N ILE A 69 -13.10 16.39 -2.44
CA ILE A 69 -12.56 16.43 -1.08
C ILE A 69 -11.56 17.58 -0.94
N LYS A 70 -11.50 18.20 0.24
CA LYS A 70 -10.41 19.14 0.58
C LYS A 70 -9.17 18.34 1.00
N PRO A 71 -7.95 18.69 0.55
CA PRO A 71 -6.75 17.99 0.96
C PRO A 71 -6.57 18.08 2.48
N ILE A 72 -6.13 16.98 3.07
CA ILE A 72 -5.66 16.88 4.45
C ILE A 72 -4.41 17.73 4.65
N ARG A 73 -3.55 17.80 3.62
CA ARG A 73 -2.27 18.50 3.61
C ARG A 73 -2.38 19.76 2.72
N PRO A 74 -2.64 20.95 3.28
CA PRO A 74 -3.04 22.12 2.48
C PRO A 74 -1.99 22.60 1.47
N ILE A 75 -0.69 22.44 1.75
CA ILE A 75 0.41 22.92 0.91
C ILE A 75 0.89 21.83 -0.05
N LEU A 76 1.10 20.60 0.44
CA LEU A 76 1.64 19.49 -0.36
C LEU A 76 0.56 18.74 -1.15
N GLY A 77 -0.68 18.73 -0.66
CA GLY A 77 -1.75 17.85 -1.11
C GLY A 77 -1.55 16.39 -0.65
N ASP A 78 -2.56 15.56 -0.83
CA ASP A 78 -2.61 14.21 -0.22
C ASP A 78 -1.83 13.14 -1.03
N PHE A 79 -0.76 13.57 -1.72
CA PHE A 79 0.08 12.74 -2.60
C PHE A 79 1.57 12.87 -2.28
N ILE A 80 2.29 11.75 -2.34
CA ILE A 80 3.76 11.67 -2.27
C ILE A 80 4.36 11.29 -3.64
N GLY A 81 5.67 11.46 -3.81
CA GLY A 81 6.41 10.97 -4.97
C GLY A 81 6.44 9.44 -5.04
N VAL A 82 6.19 8.88 -6.23
CA VAL A 82 6.10 7.42 -6.43
C VAL A 82 7.43 6.70 -6.13
N HIS A 83 8.57 7.33 -6.40
CA HIS A 83 9.86 6.77 -6.01
C HIS A 83 9.99 6.68 -4.48
N PHE A 84 9.59 7.73 -3.75
CA PHE A 84 9.66 7.73 -2.29
C PHE A 84 8.68 6.73 -1.65
N SER A 85 7.51 6.50 -2.23
CA SER A 85 6.61 5.39 -1.83
C SER A 85 7.37 4.05 -1.91
N ASN A 86 7.95 3.78 -3.07
CA ASN A 86 8.66 2.53 -3.32
C ASN A 86 9.94 2.37 -2.45
N ILE A 87 10.72 3.42 -2.14
CA ILE A 87 11.99 3.23 -1.38
C ILE A 87 11.76 2.63 -0.01
N LYS A 88 10.63 2.93 0.63
CA LYS A 88 10.29 2.39 1.95
C LYS A 88 10.08 0.89 1.88
N THR A 89 9.17 0.44 1.02
CA THR A 89 8.91 -0.98 0.77
C THR A 89 10.18 -1.74 0.38
N PHE A 90 10.97 -1.23 -0.58
CA PHE A 90 12.16 -1.95 -1.04
C PHE A 90 13.35 -1.88 -0.08
N SER A 91 13.55 -0.80 0.69
CA SER A 91 14.57 -0.77 1.74
C SER A 91 14.24 -1.75 2.88
N LEU A 92 12.95 -1.94 3.20
CA LEU A 92 12.52 -2.97 4.15
C LEU A 92 12.75 -4.39 3.58
N SER A 93 12.27 -4.65 2.35
CA SER A 93 12.39 -5.97 1.72
C SER A 93 13.84 -6.37 1.41
N SER A 94 14.76 -5.42 1.21
CA SER A 94 16.21 -5.69 1.07
C SER A 94 16.97 -5.79 2.40
N ILE A 95 16.28 -5.70 3.55
CA ILE A 95 16.81 -6.03 4.88
C ILE A 95 16.18 -7.33 5.41
N GLN A 96 14.89 -7.53 5.12
CA GLN A 96 14.15 -8.71 5.54
C GLN A 96 13.14 -9.12 4.45
N PRO A 97 13.57 -9.91 3.45
CA PRO A 97 12.68 -10.36 2.37
C PRO A 97 11.41 -11.09 2.85
N ARG A 98 11.43 -11.68 4.05
CA ARG A 98 10.27 -12.34 4.65
C ARG A 98 9.12 -11.38 4.98
N CYS A 99 9.41 -10.11 5.29
CA CYS A 99 8.38 -9.10 5.55
C CYS A 99 7.50 -8.83 4.32
N THR A 100 7.96 -9.16 3.10
CA THR A 100 7.15 -9.02 1.88
C THR A 100 5.88 -9.87 1.93
N GLY A 101 5.85 -10.97 2.68
CA GLY A 101 4.61 -11.73 2.94
C GLY A 101 3.58 -10.95 3.75
N GLU A 102 4.04 -10.21 4.77
CA GLU A 102 3.18 -9.35 5.59
C GLU A 102 2.68 -8.13 4.80
N LEU A 103 3.56 -7.53 3.97
CA LEU A 103 3.19 -6.48 3.02
C LEU A 103 2.13 -6.96 2.02
N CYS A 104 2.22 -8.20 1.51
CA CYS A 104 1.19 -8.78 0.64
C CYS A 104 -0.19 -8.82 1.32
N GLU A 105 -0.27 -9.26 2.58
CA GLU A 105 -1.52 -9.26 3.34
C GLU A 105 -2.05 -7.83 3.58
N MET A 106 -1.16 -6.89 3.87
CA MET A 106 -1.49 -5.49 4.10
C MET A 106 -2.02 -4.79 2.84
N TYR A 107 -1.36 -4.93 1.69
CA TYR A 107 -1.84 -4.39 0.41
C TYR A 107 -3.21 -4.98 0.02
N ARG A 108 -3.47 -6.24 0.40
CA ARG A 108 -4.79 -6.88 0.26
C ARG A 108 -5.84 -6.27 1.18
N MET A 109 -5.51 -5.94 2.43
CA MET A 109 -6.43 -5.20 3.33
C MET A 109 -6.80 -3.82 2.76
N ILE A 110 -5.80 -3.08 2.24
CA ILE A 110 -6.01 -1.78 1.59
C ILE A 110 -7.02 -1.94 0.44
N GLY A 111 -6.81 -2.93 -0.44
CA GLY A 111 -7.72 -3.22 -1.54
C GLY A 111 -9.14 -3.54 -1.08
N TYR A 112 -9.29 -4.57 -0.22
CA TYR A 112 -10.59 -5.04 0.28
C TYR A 112 -11.44 -3.90 0.83
N HIS A 113 -10.89 -3.15 1.77
CA HIS A 113 -11.67 -2.14 2.47
C HIS A 113 -11.81 -0.83 1.68
N SER A 114 -10.93 -0.53 0.72
CA SER A 114 -11.15 0.61 -0.22
C SER A 114 -12.45 0.42 -1.00
N VAL A 115 -12.71 -0.80 -1.46
CA VAL A 115 -13.95 -1.18 -2.15
C VAL A 115 -15.11 -1.26 -1.17
N ASP A 116 -14.94 -1.86 0.01
CA ASP A 116 -15.99 -1.90 1.04
C ASP A 116 -16.48 -0.48 1.43
N HIS A 117 -15.57 0.49 1.55
CA HIS A 117 -15.92 1.89 1.81
C HIS A 117 -16.67 2.51 0.62
N ALA A 118 -16.16 2.37 -0.62
CA ALA A 118 -16.84 2.88 -1.82
C ALA A 118 -18.26 2.31 -1.96
N LEU A 119 -18.45 1.00 -1.72
CA LEU A 119 -19.75 0.34 -1.73
C LEU A 119 -20.69 0.86 -0.63
N ARG A 120 -20.19 1.23 0.55
CA ARG A 120 -21.00 1.88 1.61
C ARG A 120 -21.42 3.29 1.18
N THR A 121 -20.50 4.08 0.64
CA THR A 121 -20.75 5.44 0.14
C THR A 121 -21.81 5.45 -0.98
N MET A 122 -21.74 4.48 -1.90
CA MET A 122 -22.77 4.27 -2.94
C MET A 122 -24.07 3.62 -2.43
N LYS A 123 -24.15 3.22 -1.16
CA LYS A 123 -25.25 2.43 -0.57
C LYS A 123 -25.48 1.06 -1.23
N LEU A 124 -24.47 0.53 -1.93
CA LEU A 124 -24.49 -0.76 -2.61
C LEU A 124 -24.04 -1.94 -1.74
N SER A 125 -23.38 -1.70 -0.59
CA SER A 125 -22.83 -2.77 0.27
C SER A 125 -23.84 -3.89 0.57
N LYS A 126 -25.06 -3.56 1.01
CA LYS A 126 -26.11 -4.56 1.28
C LYS A 126 -26.51 -5.39 0.03
N VAL A 127 -26.43 -4.80 -1.15
CA VAL A 127 -26.74 -5.48 -2.43
C VAL A 127 -25.60 -6.41 -2.80
N VAL A 128 -24.34 -5.96 -2.71
CA VAL A 128 -23.16 -6.80 -2.95
C VAL A 128 -23.08 -7.95 -1.96
N ASP A 129 -23.32 -7.70 -0.66
CA ASP A 129 -23.39 -8.72 0.38
C ASP A 129 -24.45 -9.78 0.06
N LEU A 130 -25.65 -9.37 -0.38
CA LEU A 130 -26.73 -10.29 -0.75
C LEU A 130 -26.43 -11.07 -2.03
N VAL A 131 -25.91 -10.41 -3.07
CA VAL A 131 -25.64 -11.03 -4.37
C VAL A 131 -24.44 -11.98 -4.29
N GLY A 132 -23.37 -11.59 -3.59
CA GLY A 132 -22.24 -12.46 -3.26
C GLY A 132 -22.71 -13.74 -2.57
N ARG A 133 -23.58 -13.59 -1.56
CA ARG A 133 -24.27 -14.69 -0.85
C ARG A 133 -25.09 -15.64 -1.74
N THR A 134 -25.32 -15.34 -3.02
CA THR A 134 -26.10 -16.22 -3.92
C THR A 134 -25.27 -16.89 -5.01
N GLY A 135 -23.96 -16.66 -5.06
CA GLY A 135 -23.08 -17.15 -6.13
C GLY A 135 -23.18 -16.32 -7.41
N LEU A 136 -24.19 -15.44 -7.50
CA LEU A 136 -24.38 -14.46 -8.56
C LEU A 136 -23.38 -13.29 -8.50
N PHE A 137 -22.25 -13.43 -7.80
CA PHE A 137 -21.23 -12.37 -7.67
C PHE A 137 -20.71 -11.90 -9.03
N TRP A 138 -20.73 -12.76 -10.06
CA TRP A 138 -20.46 -12.35 -11.44
C TRP A 138 -21.32 -11.17 -11.90
N LYS A 139 -22.58 -11.05 -11.46
CA LYS A 139 -23.42 -9.87 -11.75
C LYS A 139 -22.96 -8.58 -11.08
N VAL A 140 -22.15 -8.67 -10.03
CA VAL A 140 -21.46 -7.53 -9.40
C VAL A 140 -20.16 -7.26 -10.14
N VAL A 141 -19.37 -8.30 -10.43
CA VAL A 141 -18.09 -8.17 -11.12
C VAL A 141 -18.26 -7.66 -12.54
N ASP A 142 -19.16 -8.24 -13.35
CA ASP A 142 -19.49 -7.82 -14.73
C ASP A 142 -20.22 -6.46 -14.80
N ASN A 143 -20.49 -5.80 -13.67
CA ASN A 143 -21.29 -4.58 -13.67
C ASN A 143 -20.46 -3.37 -14.12
N SER A 144 -20.90 -2.70 -15.20
CA SER A 144 -20.18 -1.56 -15.76
C SER A 144 -20.03 -0.37 -14.80
N GLU A 145 -20.94 -0.15 -13.86
CA GLU A 145 -20.81 0.89 -12.84
C GLU A 145 -19.81 0.50 -11.74
N VAL A 146 -19.73 -0.79 -11.39
CA VAL A 146 -18.68 -1.32 -10.49
C VAL A 146 -17.31 -1.19 -11.15
N HIS A 147 -17.18 -1.49 -12.45
CA HIS A 147 -15.93 -1.27 -13.18
C HIS A 147 -15.54 0.21 -13.24
N LYS A 148 -16.48 1.11 -13.58
CA LYS A 148 -16.23 2.56 -13.58
C LYS A 148 -15.80 3.05 -12.19
N MET A 149 -16.43 2.57 -11.12
CA MET A 149 -16.01 2.82 -9.74
C MET A 149 -14.55 2.41 -9.52
N LEU A 150 -14.18 1.17 -9.87
CA LEU A 150 -12.83 0.66 -9.62
C LEU A 150 -11.78 1.45 -10.42
N THR A 151 -11.98 1.61 -11.73
CA THR A 151 -11.07 2.36 -12.60
C THR A 151 -10.93 3.82 -12.13
N ARG A 152 -12.04 4.47 -11.74
CA ARG A 152 -11.99 5.83 -11.21
C ARG A 152 -11.28 5.88 -9.86
N GLY A 153 -11.57 4.96 -8.94
CA GLY A 153 -10.89 4.82 -7.65
C GLY A 153 -9.38 4.81 -7.82
N TRP A 154 -8.87 3.85 -8.59
CA TRP A 154 -7.44 3.69 -8.86
C TRP A 154 -6.80 4.91 -9.55
N GLY A 155 -7.54 5.58 -10.44
CA GLY A 155 -7.10 6.82 -11.09
C GLY A 155 -7.00 8.00 -10.11
N GLU A 156 -8.01 8.24 -9.28
CA GLU A 156 -8.06 9.37 -8.32
C GLU A 156 -7.01 9.21 -7.19
N VAL A 157 -6.65 7.96 -6.81
CA VAL A 157 -5.52 7.71 -5.89
C VAL A 157 -4.15 7.58 -6.57
N HIS A 158 -4.12 7.70 -7.90
CA HIS A 158 -2.93 7.56 -8.73
C HIS A 158 -2.18 6.23 -8.49
N GLN A 159 -2.87 5.11 -8.25
CA GLN A 159 -2.23 3.79 -8.07
C GLN A 159 -1.94 3.09 -9.41
N GLY A 160 -2.78 3.33 -10.41
CA GLY A 160 -2.65 2.76 -11.75
C GLY A 160 -3.91 3.00 -12.58
N VAL A 161 -3.85 2.78 -13.89
CA VAL A 161 -5.02 2.84 -14.77
C VAL A 161 -5.50 1.41 -15.01
N VAL A 162 -6.49 0.99 -14.22
CA VAL A 162 -7.01 -0.39 -14.23
C VAL A 162 -8.08 -0.57 -15.31
N SER A 163 -7.90 -1.61 -16.13
CA SER A 163 -8.88 -2.07 -17.12
C SER A 163 -9.19 -3.56 -16.92
N LEU A 164 -10.47 -3.94 -17.00
CA LEU A 164 -10.84 -5.35 -17.14
C LEU A 164 -10.46 -5.83 -18.56
N VAL A 165 -9.78 -6.97 -18.65
CA VAL A 165 -9.43 -7.63 -19.93
C VAL A 165 -10.43 -8.73 -20.26
N SER A 166 -10.70 -9.64 -19.32
CA SER A 166 -11.63 -10.75 -19.54
C SER A 166 -12.14 -11.37 -18.24
N ILE A 167 -13.28 -12.08 -18.34
CA ILE A 167 -13.88 -12.86 -17.26
C ILE A 167 -14.20 -14.24 -17.81
N ASP A 168 -13.58 -15.27 -17.24
CA ASP A 168 -13.96 -16.67 -17.44
C ASP A 168 -14.66 -17.21 -16.20
N ARG A 169 -15.99 -17.30 -16.31
CA ARG A 169 -16.85 -17.84 -15.25
C ARG A 169 -16.69 -19.36 -15.04
N ARG A 170 -16.15 -20.10 -16.00
CA ARG A 170 -15.92 -21.55 -15.90
C ARG A 170 -14.63 -21.84 -15.14
N GLY A 171 -13.52 -21.24 -15.58
CA GLY A 171 -12.22 -21.33 -14.92
C GLY A 171 -12.10 -20.56 -13.60
N LEU A 172 -13.16 -19.87 -13.16
CA LEU A 172 -13.15 -18.98 -11.99
C LEU A 172 -11.99 -17.99 -12.09
N GLN A 173 -11.98 -17.19 -13.15
CA GLN A 173 -10.84 -16.36 -13.51
C GLN A 173 -11.30 -14.97 -13.97
N ILE A 174 -10.59 -13.94 -13.51
CA ILE A 174 -10.75 -12.55 -13.93
C ILE A 174 -9.37 -12.02 -14.31
N LYS A 175 -9.24 -11.38 -15.47
CA LYS A 175 -7.99 -10.81 -15.95
C LYS A 175 -8.07 -9.29 -15.99
N PHE A 176 -7.10 -8.63 -15.37
CA PHE A 176 -6.93 -7.18 -15.35
C PHE A 176 -5.66 -6.76 -16.07
N ARG A 177 -5.68 -5.59 -16.70
CA ARG A 177 -4.50 -4.83 -17.15
C ARG A 177 -4.37 -3.60 -16.26
N VAL A 178 -3.15 -3.29 -15.83
CA VAL A 178 -2.83 -2.03 -15.13
C VAL A 178 -1.70 -1.32 -15.87
N ASP A 179 -2.04 -0.20 -16.47
CA ASP A 179 -1.09 0.74 -17.04
C ASP A 179 -0.64 1.74 -15.97
N GLU A 180 0.59 2.26 -16.06
CA GLU A 180 1.14 3.23 -15.11
C GLU A 180 1.10 2.79 -13.63
N GLY A 181 1.20 1.48 -13.37
CA GLY A 181 1.39 0.93 -12.01
C GLY A 181 2.74 1.35 -11.41
N GLN A 182 2.85 1.35 -10.07
CA GLN A 182 4.00 1.90 -9.35
C GLN A 182 5.35 1.27 -9.74
N LEU A 183 5.35 -0.01 -10.12
CA LEU A 183 6.55 -0.78 -10.45
C LEU A 183 6.82 -0.95 -11.95
N ALA A 184 5.93 -0.43 -12.81
CA ALA A 184 5.94 -0.71 -14.26
C ALA A 184 7.15 -0.14 -15.02
N TYR A 185 7.98 0.66 -14.36
CA TYR A 185 9.12 1.37 -14.94
C TYR A 185 10.46 1.08 -14.23
N LEU A 186 10.49 0.15 -13.27
CA LEU A 186 11.70 -0.12 -12.49
C LEU A 186 12.69 -1.07 -13.19
N GLY A 187 12.29 -1.77 -14.25
CA GLY A 187 13.18 -2.69 -15.00
C GLY A 187 13.69 -3.86 -14.16
N SER A 188 12.81 -4.43 -13.34
CA SER A 188 13.16 -5.26 -12.17
C SER A 188 12.96 -6.77 -12.37
N ASP A 189 11.83 -7.13 -12.96
CA ASP A 189 11.26 -8.47 -13.13
C ASP A 189 11.00 -9.27 -11.83
N ALA A 190 11.18 -8.65 -10.65
CA ALA A 190 10.43 -8.97 -9.44
C ALA A 190 8.92 -8.74 -9.65
N THR A 191 8.08 -9.63 -9.13
CA THR A 191 6.61 -9.54 -9.22
C THR A 191 6.07 -8.26 -8.58
N ASP A 192 5.10 -7.59 -9.23
CA ASP A 192 4.35 -6.49 -8.62
C ASP A 192 3.31 -7.01 -7.63
N PHE A 193 3.82 -7.45 -6.48
CA PHE A 193 3.04 -7.99 -5.38
C PHE A 193 2.11 -6.94 -4.76
N MET A 194 2.43 -5.64 -4.86
CA MET A 194 1.61 -4.56 -4.32
C MET A 194 0.31 -4.43 -5.12
N THR A 195 0.41 -4.16 -6.43
CA THR A 195 -0.74 -4.04 -7.32
C THR A 195 -1.56 -5.33 -7.34
N LEU A 196 -0.88 -6.49 -7.38
CA LEU A 196 -1.54 -7.80 -7.38
C LEU A 196 -2.38 -8.04 -6.12
N ASN A 197 -1.87 -7.70 -4.93
CA ASN A 197 -2.62 -7.89 -3.69
C ASN A 197 -3.73 -6.86 -3.49
N ILE A 198 -3.54 -5.59 -3.90
CA ILE A 198 -4.63 -4.59 -3.90
C ILE A 198 -5.77 -5.08 -4.81
N LEU A 199 -5.47 -5.50 -6.04
CA LEU A 199 -6.47 -6.07 -6.96
C LEU A 199 -7.14 -7.33 -6.38
N GLY A 200 -6.36 -8.19 -5.73
CA GLY A 200 -6.87 -9.35 -4.98
C GLY A 200 -7.91 -8.93 -3.93
N GLY A 201 -7.56 -8.01 -3.04
CA GLY A 201 -8.45 -7.48 -2.00
C GLY A 201 -9.70 -6.83 -2.57
N ASN A 202 -9.55 -5.99 -3.61
CA ASN A 202 -10.68 -5.37 -4.32
C ASN A 202 -11.70 -6.42 -4.79
N LEU A 203 -11.22 -7.54 -5.31
CA LEU A 203 -12.08 -8.63 -5.75
C LEU A 203 -12.72 -9.39 -4.57
N GLU A 204 -11.95 -9.67 -3.51
CA GLU A 204 -12.47 -10.31 -2.28
C GLU A 204 -13.67 -9.55 -1.68
N ALA A 205 -13.66 -8.22 -1.74
CA ALA A 205 -14.77 -7.36 -1.30
C ALA A 205 -16.01 -7.42 -2.21
N LEU A 206 -15.84 -7.71 -3.50
CA LEU A 206 -16.94 -7.81 -4.47
C LEU A 206 -17.58 -9.19 -4.52
N CYS A 207 -16.79 -10.25 -4.28
CA CYS A 207 -17.25 -11.64 -4.42
C CYS A 207 -17.47 -12.38 -3.08
N ASN A 208 -16.97 -11.84 -1.95
CA ASN A 208 -16.97 -12.52 -0.65
C ASN A 208 -16.30 -13.91 -0.69
N MET A 209 -15.24 -14.03 -1.49
CA MET A 209 -14.38 -15.22 -1.62
C MET A 209 -12.91 -14.79 -1.61
N LYS A 210 -12.03 -15.55 -0.94
CA LYS A 210 -10.57 -15.31 -1.01
C LYS A 210 -10.07 -15.44 -2.46
N CYS A 211 -9.07 -14.67 -2.85
CA CYS A 211 -8.58 -14.63 -4.24
C CYS A 211 -7.08 -14.94 -4.37
N ILE A 212 -6.71 -15.91 -5.20
CA ILE A 212 -5.29 -16.09 -5.59
C ILE A 212 -5.03 -15.23 -6.81
N GLY A 213 -3.92 -14.48 -6.82
CA GLY A 213 -3.48 -13.70 -7.97
C GLY A 213 -2.16 -14.23 -8.53
N THR A 214 -1.96 -14.09 -9.84
CA THR A 214 -0.65 -14.18 -10.50
C THR A 214 -0.44 -12.98 -11.42
N GLU A 215 0.80 -12.50 -11.49
CA GLU A 215 1.27 -11.68 -12.62
C GLU A 215 1.50 -12.65 -13.80
N VAL A 216 0.83 -12.40 -14.93
CA VAL A 216 0.86 -13.32 -16.09
C VAL A 216 1.72 -12.76 -17.22
N ARG A 217 1.87 -11.43 -17.28
CA ARG A 217 2.71 -10.76 -18.26
C ARG A 217 3.15 -9.40 -17.74
N ARG A 218 4.46 -9.18 -17.77
CA ARG A 218 5.05 -7.86 -17.94
C ARG A 218 5.12 -7.58 -19.43
N GLY A 219 4.43 -6.55 -19.90
CA GLY A 219 4.51 -6.15 -21.30
C GLY A 219 5.74 -5.28 -21.55
N ASP A 220 6.31 -5.35 -22.77
CA ASP A 220 7.31 -4.38 -23.24
C ASP A 220 6.78 -2.93 -23.23
N GLU A 221 5.46 -2.76 -23.12
CA GLU A 221 4.72 -1.50 -23.21
C GLU A 221 4.37 -0.85 -21.85
N LYS A 222 5.14 -1.10 -20.78
CA LYS A 222 4.98 -0.41 -19.46
C LYS A 222 3.62 -0.66 -18.77
N TYR A 223 3.12 -1.88 -18.88
CA TYR A 223 1.92 -2.35 -18.16
C TYR A 223 2.11 -3.77 -17.63
N PHE A 224 1.24 -4.14 -16.67
CA PHE A 224 1.13 -5.49 -16.16
C PHE A 224 -0.24 -6.09 -16.47
N GLU A 225 -0.28 -7.40 -16.74
CA GLU A 225 -1.49 -8.21 -16.74
C GLU A 225 -1.52 -9.14 -15.52
N TYR A 226 -2.59 -9.04 -14.75
CA TYR A 226 -2.84 -9.86 -13.57
C TYR A 226 -4.03 -10.77 -13.79
N GLN A 227 -3.95 -11.97 -13.24
CA GLN A 227 -4.99 -12.98 -13.31
C GLN A 227 -5.39 -13.37 -11.89
N LEU A 228 -6.65 -13.13 -11.55
CA LEU A 228 -7.21 -13.41 -10.23
C LEU A 228 -8.19 -14.58 -10.30
N HIS A 229 -8.12 -15.43 -9.28
CA HIS A 229 -8.95 -16.60 -9.11
C HIS A 229 -9.67 -16.58 -7.76
N PRO A 230 -10.98 -16.28 -7.71
CA PRO A 230 -11.82 -16.54 -6.56
C PRO A 230 -11.77 -18.03 -6.20
N LYS A 231 -11.52 -18.36 -4.92
CA LYS A 231 -11.53 -19.75 -4.42
C LYS A 231 -12.44 -19.89 -3.20
N THR A 232 -13.04 -21.06 -3.07
CA THR A 232 -13.66 -21.55 -1.84
C THR A 232 -12.61 -22.36 -1.07
N GLY A 233 -12.19 -21.91 0.11
CA GLY A 233 -11.24 -22.65 0.93
C GLY A 233 -10.36 -21.76 1.81
N GLU A 234 -9.53 -22.41 2.62
CA GLU A 234 -8.27 -21.80 3.03
C GLU A 234 -7.31 -21.80 1.84
N ILE A 235 -6.37 -20.86 1.85
CA ILE A 235 -5.47 -20.56 0.76
C ILE A 235 -4.15 -20.14 1.39
N ASP A 236 -3.07 -20.80 0.98
CA ASP A 236 -1.73 -20.28 1.12
C ASP A 236 -1.46 -19.34 -0.05
N TYR A 237 -1.20 -18.07 0.25
CA TYR A 237 -0.86 -17.10 -0.78
C TYR A 237 0.59 -17.31 -1.22
N PRO A 238 0.88 -17.42 -2.52
CA PRO A 238 2.26 -17.51 -2.98
C PRO A 238 3.01 -16.25 -2.57
N LEU A 239 4.11 -16.42 -1.85
CA LEU A 239 5.03 -15.33 -1.56
C LEU A 239 5.76 -14.91 -2.84
N PRO A 240 6.02 -13.61 -3.06
CA PRO A 240 6.83 -13.16 -4.18
C PRO A 240 8.24 -13.76 -4.11
N SER A 241 8.78 -14.12 -5.28
CA SER A 241 9.97 -14.97 -5.41
C SER A 241 11.29 -14.22 -5.59
N ALA A 242 11.31 -12.89 -5.44
CA ALA A 242 12.53 -12.10 -5.53
C ALA A 242 13.38 -12.27 -4.26
N ASP A 243 14.70 -12.32 -4.46
CA ASP A 243 15.70 -12.43 -3.40
C ASP A 243 16.14 -11.04 -2.89
N GLU A 244 17.06 -11.06 -1.92
CA GLU A 244 17.60 -9.85 -1.27
C GLU A 244 18.34 -8.95 -2.26
N ASP A 245 19.11 -9.54 -3.18
CA ASP A 245 19.91 -8.84 -4.19
C ASP A 245 19.03 -8.09 -5.19
N GLU A 246 17.92 -8.70 -5.64
CA GLU A 246 16.96 -8.01 -6.52
C GLU A 246 16.25 -6.85 -5.79
N TYR A 247 15.80 -7.05 -4.55
CA TYR A 247 15.21 -5.95 -3.79
C TYR A 247 16.21 -4.81 -3.54
N GLU A 248 17.48 -5.13 -3.29
CA GLU A 248 18.54 -4.13 -3.14
C GLU A 248 18.80 -3.35 -4.43
N ARG A 249 18.84 -4.04 -5.58
CA ARG A 249 18.98 -3.40 -6.90
C ARG A 249 17.85 -2.41 -7.17
N ILE A 250 16.60 -2.76 -6.82
CA ILE A 250 15.45 -1.86 -6.97
C ILE A 250 15.59 -0.66 -6.04
N PHE A 251 15.91 -0.88 -4.77
CA PHE A 251 16.13 0.18 -3.77
C PHE A 251 17.22 1.16 -4.20
N GLU A 252 18.41 0.65 -4.56
CA GLU A 252 19.56 1.46 -5.00
C GLU A 252 19.26 2.28 -6.26
N LYS A 253 18.47 1.73 -7.21
CA LYS A 253 17.97 2.45 -8.37
C LYS A 253 17.05 3.61 -7.96
N LEU A 254 16.04 3.34 -7.12
CA LEU A 254 15.08 4.35 -6.69
C LEU A 254 15.74 5.51 -5.93
N VAL A 255 16.72 5.23 -5.08
CA VAL A 255 17.47 6.27 -4.36
C VAL A 255 18.30 7.11 -5.34
N GLY A 256 18.92 6.49 -6.35
CA GLY A 256 19.59 7.21 -7.44
C GLY A 256 18.63 8.11 -8.23
N ASP A 257 17.46 7.59 -8.59
CA ASP A 257 16.44 8.36 -9.32
C ASP A 257 15.89 9.54 -8.49
N ILE A 258 15.82 9.44 -7.16
CA ILE A 258 15.47 10.57 -6.28
C ILE A 258 16.57 11.63 -6.26
N VAL A 259 17.84 11.24 -6.09
CA VAL A 259 18.98 12.18 -6.04
C VAL A 259 19.14 12.92 -7.37
N GLU A 260 18.99 12.21 -8.49
CA GLU A 260 19.08 12.78 -9.83
C GLU A 260 17.78 13.46 -10.31
N ASN A 261 16.72 13.44 -9.49
CA ASN A 261 15.37 13.93 -9.82
C ASN A 261 14.85 13.36 -11.17
N LYS A 262 15.14 12.09 -11.43
CA LYS A 262 14.68 11.35 -12.61
C LYS A 262 13.18 11.05 -12.48
N PRO A 263 12.38 11.27 -13.54
CA PRO A 263 10.98 10.89 -13.54
C PRO A 263 10.82 9.36 -13.58
N SER A 264 9.73 8.84 -13.02
CA SER A 264 9.44 7.40 -13.09
C SER A 264 9.03 6.97 -14.51
N GLY A 265 8.52 7.91 -15.31
CA GLY A 265 8.05 7.66 -16.68
C GLY A 265 6.53 7.49 -16.80
N ARG A 266 5.80 7.66 -15.69
CA ARG A 266 4.33 7.78 -15.65
C ARG A 266 3.90 9.11 -16.26
N VAL A 267 2.85 9.11 -17.07
CA VAL A 267 2.45 10.28 -17.89
C VAL A 267 1.06 10.76 -17.48
N LYS A 268 0.06 9.88 -17.48
CA LYS A 268 -1.33 10.20 -17.10
C LYS A 268 -1.44 10.46 -15.60
N LEU A 269 -0.83 9.61 -14.78
CA LEU A 269 -0.89 9.68 -13.32
C LEU A 269 0.24 10.50 -12.71
N LYS A 270 1.26 10.86 -13.51
CA LYS A 270 2.49 11.55 -13.05
C LYS A 270 3.24 10.71 -12.00
N ASP A 271 4.35 11.24 -11.51
CA ASP A 271 5.22 10.55 -10.56
C ASP A 271 4.75 10.69 -9.10
N ILE A 272 3.45 10.61 -8.86
CA ILE A 272 2.85 10.74 -7.51
C ILE A 272 1.81 9.65 -7.22
N VAL A 273 1.64 9.32 -5.94
CA VAL A 273 0.65 8.36 -5.41
C VAL A 273 0.01 8.90 -4.13
N HIS A 274 -1.24 8.51 -3.84
CA HIS A 274 -1.97 9.01 -2.67
C HIS A 274 -1.44 8.42 -1.35
N ILE A 275 -1.31 9.25 -0.30
CA ILE A 275 -0.66 8.89 0.98
C ILE A 275 -1.36 7.77 1.77
N SER A 276 -2.60 7.42 1.43
CA SER A 276 -3.35 6.36 2.11
C SER A 276 -2.65 5.00 2.14
N GLY A 277 -1.84 4.68 1.12
CA GLY A 277 -1.04 3.44 1.13
C GLY A 277 0.02 3.48 2.22
N GLU A 278 0.84 4.53 2.19
CA GLU A 278 1.90 4.80 3.17
C GLU A 278 1.42 4.76 4.62
N GLN A 279 0.33 5.47 4.91
CA GLN A 279 -0.15 5.59 6.29
C GLN A 279 -0.62 4.23 6.84
N VAL A 280 -1.25 3.39 6.00
CA VAL A 280 -1.65 2.04 6.39
C VAL A 280 -0.43 1.14 6.58
N GLU A 281 0.59 1.25 5.71
CA GLU A 281 1.81 0.46 5.83
C GLU A 281 2.60 0.82 7.08
N VAL A 282 2.84 2.13 7.34
CA VAL A 282 3.49 2.56 8.59
C VAL A 282 2.68 2.08 9.80
N PHE A 283 1.36 2.29 9.82
CA PHE A 283 0.53 1.85 10.95
C PHE A 283 0.63 0.34 11.20
N TYR A 284 0.58 -0.47 10.14
CA TYR A 284 0.67 -1.92 10.24
C TYR A 284 2.01 -2.35 10.85
N MET A 285 3.12 -1.85 10.30
CA MET A 285 4.48 -2.13 10.78
C MET A 285 4.67 -1.67 12.23
N MET A 286 4.26 -0.45 12.56
CA MET A 286 4.40 0.15 13.89
C MET A 286 3.55 -0.55 14.98
N ARG A 287 2.47 -1.24 14.57
CA ARG A 287 1.57 -1.99 15.44
C ARG A 287 2.02 -3.42 15.70
N ALA A 288 2.68 -4.05 14.72
CA ALA A 288 2.91 -5.50 14.71
C ALA A 288 3.78 -5.99 15.87
N THR A 289 5.04 -5.56 15.96
CA THR A 289 5.96 -5.89 17.07
C THR A 289 7.00 -4.79 17.28
N GLU A 290 7.72 -4.81 18.40
CA GLU A 290 8.89 -3.93 18.59
C GLU A 290 9.99 -4.19 17.55
N GLY A 291 10.13 -5.46 17.10
CA GLY A 291 11.05 -5.82 16.01
C GLY A 291 10.71 -5.10 14.70
N HIS A 292 9.42 -4.96 14.37
CA HIS A 292 9.00 -4.20 13.19
C HIS A 292 9.30 -2.71 13.31
N ARG A 293 9.21 -2.10 14.50
CA ARG A 293 9.62 -0.70 14.72
C ARG A 293 11.12 -0.48 14.55
N ILE A 294 11.92 -1.45 15.02
CA ILE A 294 13.37 -1.45 14.82
C ILE A 294 13.69 -1.58 13.32
N LEU A 295 13.02 -2.49 12.60
CA LEU A 295 13.18 -2.65 11.15
C LEU A 295 12.77 -1.40 10.37
N GLU A 296 11.63 -0.77 10.70
CA GLU A 296 11.13 0.45 10.07
C GLU A 296 12.09 1.64 10.27
N LYS A 297 12.66 1.80 11.47
CA LYS A 297 13.69 2.82 11.68
C LYS A 297 14.98 2.46 10.93
N TYR A 298 15.40 1.20 10.94
CA TYR A 298 16.65 0.75 10.34
C TYR A 298 16.63 0.79 8.80
N SER A 299 15.50 0.50 8.15
CA SER A 299 15.29 0.71 6.71
C SER A 299 15.37 2.20 6.36
N GLY A 300 14.81 3.07 7.22
CA GLY A 300 15.02 4.52 7.15
C GLY A 300 16.50 4.90 7.22
N VAL A 301 17.26 4.36 8.19
CA VAL A 301 18.71 4.60 8.32
C VAL A 301 19.48 4.14 7.08
N LYS A 302 19.16 2.97 6.54
CA LYS A 302 19.75 2.47 5.28
C LYS A 302 19.48 3.45 4.14
N CYS A 303 18.22 3.86 3.96
CA CYS A 303 17.81 4.85 2.97
C CYS A 303 18.56 6.19 3.12
N GLY A 304 18.64 6.73 4.34
CA GLY A 304 19.38 7.97 4.62
C GLY A 304 20.87 7.90 4.28
N LYS A 305 21.53 6.77 4.58
CA LYS A 305 22.93 6.55 4.23
C LYS A 305 23.14 6.49 2.71
N THR A 306 22.35 5.70 2.00
CA THR A 306 22.43 5.62 0.53
C THR A 306 22.15 6.98 -0.13
N LEU A 307 21.17 7.74 0.38
CA LEU A 307 20.88 9.11 -0.09
C LEU A 307 22.09 10.03 0.06
N ALA A 308 22.69 10.11 1.25
CA ALA A 308 23.86 10.95 1.51
C ALA A 308 25.07 10.53 0.66
N GLN A 309 25.29 9.22 0.50
CA GLN A 309 26.39 8.69 -0.32
C GLN A 309 26.22 9.06 -1.80
N LYS A 310 25.03 8.86 -2.39
CA LYS A 310 24.78 9.21 -3.80
C LYS A 310 24.74 10.71 -4.06
N ALA A 311 24.29 11.50 -3.08
CA ALA A 311 24.26 12.96 -3.18
C ALA A 311 25.61 13.64 -2.87
N GLY A 312 26.62 12.90 -2.39
CA GLY A 312 27.95 13.44 -2.06
C GLY A 312 27.95 14.38 -0.86
N LEU A 313 27.15 14.09 0.17
CA LEU A 313 27.04 14.91 1.38
C LEU A 313 28.17 14.60 2.36
N HIS A 314 28.78 15.64 2.92
CA HIS A 314 29.98 15.55 3.76
C HIS A 314 29.91 16.38 5.06
N LYS A 315 28.80 17.09 5.33
CA LYS A 315 28.62 17.96 6.51
C LYS A 315 27.18 18.00 7.04
N GLU A 316 27.02 18.41 8.29
CA GLU A 316 25.71 18.55 8.95
C GLU A 316 24.81 19.58 8.23
N GLU A 317 25.37 20.72 7.82
CA GLU A 317 24.60 21.79 7.18
C GLU A 317 24.04 21.37 5.80
N GLU A 318 24.81 20.57 5.06
CA GLU A 318 24.42 20.03 3.75
C GLU A 318 23.24 19.07 3.87
N VAL A 319 23.24 18.22 4.93
CA VAL A 319 22.13 17.31 5.25
C VAL A 319 20.81 18.05 5.43
N TRP A 320 20.82 19.19 6.13
CA TRP A 320 19.58 19.91 6.43
C TRP A 320 18.92 20.50 5.19
N ASP A 321 19.68 21.17 4.32
CA ASP A 321 19.10 21.71 3.09
C ASP A 321 18.78 20.60 2.08
N PHE A 322 19.56 19.52 2.01
CA PHE A 322 19.22 18.35 1.20
C PHE A 322 17.91 17.69 1.65
N ALA A 323 17.78 17.34 2.94
CA ALA A 323 16.60 16.68 3.47
C ALA A 323 15.33 17.53 3.29
N ARG A 324 15.41 18.84 3.55
CA ARG A 324 14.31 19.78 3.32
C ARG A 324 13.89 19.85 1.85
N ASN A 325 14.85 19.83 0.93
CA ASN A 325 14.56 19.84 -0.51
C ASN A 325 13.95 18.51 -0.97
N VAL A 326 14.55 17.37 -0.63
CA VAL A 326 14.04 16.04 -1.01
C VAL A 326 12.65 15.78 -0.43
N PHE A 327 12.43 16.03 0.87
CA PHE A 327 11.12 15.81 1.49
C PHE A 327 10.04 16.71 0.90
N LYS A 328 10.37 17.95 0.51
CA LYS A 328 9.42 18.85 -0.16
C LYS A 328 9.14 18.42 -1.61
N GLN A 329 10.16 18.04 -2.37
CA GLN A 329 10.04 17.60 -3.77
C GLN A 329 9.24 16.29 -3.87
N GLN A 330 9.59 15.30 -3.05
CA GLN A 330 8.89 14.02 -2.93
C GLN A 330 7.60 14.12 -2.09
N LYS A 331 7.23 15.32 -1.62
CA LYS A 331 6.03 15.64 -0.82
C LYS A 331 5.84 14.76 0.42
N VAL A 332 6.94 14.33 1.04
CA VAL A 332 6.99 13.56 2.29
C VAL A 332 6.51 14.41 3.46
N GLY A 333 6.90 15.68 3.48
CA GLY A 333 6.48 16.66 4.48
C GLY A 333 7.30 17.94 4.41
N LEU A 334 6.91 18.93 5.20
CA LEU A 334 7.54 20.25 5.27
C LEU A 334 8.48 20.30 6.49
N LEU A 335 9.71 19.84 6.28
CA LEU A 335 10.77 19.89 7.28
C LEU A 335 11.21 21.34 7.50
N GLN A 336 11.12 21.80 8.74
CA GLN A 336 11.54 23.15 9.13
C GLN A 336 13.07 23.23 9.22
N LYS A 337 13.61 24.45 9.40
CA LYS A 337 15.03 24.58 9.74
C LYS A 337 15.26 23.98 11.13
N PRO A 338 16.32 23.19 11.36
CA PRO A 338 16.62 22.65 12.67
C PRO A 338 16.94 23.76 13.67
N THR A 339 16.47 23.60 14.90
CA THR A 339 16.82 24.47 16.03
C THR A 339 17.96 23.81 16.81
N LYS A 340 19.14 24.43 16.82
CA LYS A 340 20.29 23.94 17.60
C LYS A 340 20.03 24.17 19.08
N VAL A 341 20.02 23.09 19.86
CA VAL A 341 19.76 23.10 21.31
C VAL A 341 21.08 23.17 22.08
N SER A 342 22.08 22.42 21.62
CA SER A 342 23.45 22.45 22.11
C SER A 342 24.41 22.01 21.01
N GLU A 343 25.70 21.95 21.31
CA GLU A 343 26.63 21.14 20.51
C GLU A 343 26.14 19.68 20.49
N GLY A 344 26.28 19.02 19.34
CA GLY A 344 25.80 17.65 19.12
C GLY A 344 24.30 17.41 19.33
N ARG A 345 23.42 18.43 19.38
CA ARG A 345 21.97 18.25 19.57
C ARG A 345 21.12 19.29 18.85
N VAL A 346 20.19 18.83 18.02
CA VAL A 346 19.21 19.66 17.32
C VAL A 346 17.79 19.10 17.48
N ASN A 347 16.81 20.00 17.49
CA ASN A 347 15.39 19.67 17.37
C ASN A 347 14.87 20.07 15.99
N ILE A 348 13.98 19.25 15.42
CA ILE A 348 13.56 19.33 14.02
C ILE A 348 12.04 19.17 13.97
N GLU A 349 11.34 20.15 13.41
CA GLU A 349 9.88 20.09 13.22
C GLU A 349 9.54 19.64 11.80
N LEU A 350 8.51 18.80 11.67
CA LEU A 350 7.90 18.37 10.43
C LEU A 350 6.39 18.62 10.46
N THR A 351 5.91 19.38 9.48
CA THR A 351 4.48 19.60 9.24
C THR A 351 4.05 18.92 7.94
N GLU A 352 2.75 18.62 7.78
CA GLU A 352 2.20 17.90 6.63
C GLU A 352 2.92 16.56 6.32
N SER A 353 3.29 15.79 7.35
CA SER A 353 3.85 14.44 7.17
C SER A 353 2.90 13.55 6.34
N ALA A 354 3.47 12.79 5.40
CA ALA A 354 2.77 11.77 4.65
C ALA A 354 2.18 10.67 5.55
N TYR A 355 2.84 10.33 6.67
CA TYR A 355 2.50 9.19 7.51
C TYR A 355 1.49 9.52 8.62
N SER A 356 1.50 10.75 9.13
CA SER A 356 0.70 11.14 10.31
C SER A 356 -0.31 12.27 10.07
N ALA A 357 -0.23 13.03 8.96
CA ALA A 357 -1.22 14.08 8.70
C ALA A 357 -2.62 13.51 8.46
N GLY A 358 -3.63 14.09 9.16
CA GLY A 358 -5.02 13.62 9.10
C GLY A 358 -5.27 12.27 9.77
N VAL A 359 -4.28 11.74 10.50
CA VAL A 359 -4.48 10.63 11.44
C VAL A 359 -4.97 11.22 12.75
N SER A 360 -6.10 10.72 13.24
CA SER A 360 -6.62 11.04 14.58
C SER A 360 -5.71 10.45 15.65
N ASP A 361 -5.77 10.95 16.87
CA ASP A 361 -5.06 10.33 17.99
C ASP A 361 -5.38 8.81 18.11
N ILE A 362 -4.31 8.03 17.98
CA ILE A 362 -4.22 6.58 18.13
C ILE A 362 -3.15 6.18 19.16
N GLY A 363 -2.54 7.14 19.88
CA GLY A 363 -1.49 6.91 20.87
C GLY A 363 -0.21 6.33 20.28
N MET A 364 0.10 6.63 19.00
CA MET A 364 1.25 6.06 18.29
C MET A 364 2.02 7.14 17.54
N LYS A 365 3.33 6.96 17.51
CA LYS A 365 4.27 7.70 16.67
C LYS A 365 4.46 6.94 15.36
N LEU A 366 4.42 7.64 14.23
CA LEU A 366 4.40 7.04 12.90
C LEU A 366 5.62 7.44 12.05
N ASP A 367 6.32 8.51 12.40
CA ASP A 367 7.39 9.05 11.55
C ASP A 367 8.78 8.42 11.81
N LEU A 368 8.83 7.17 12.30
CA LEU A 368 10.10 6.45 12.55
C LEU A 368 10.96 6.21 11.31
N PHE A 369 10.36 5.94 10.14
CA PHE A 369 11.11 5.80 8.89
C PHE A 369 11.78 7.13 8.49
N ILE A 370 11.08 8.26 8.68
CA ILE A 370 11.63 9.61 8.47
C ILE A 370 12.73 9.92 9.49
N ALA A 371 12.54 9.59 10.76
CA ALA A 371 13.58 9.71 11.78
C ALA A 371 14.83 8.89 11.40
N GLY A 372 14.63 7.67 10.88
CA GLY A 372 15.67 6.82 10.32
C GLY A 372 16.41 7.48 9.17
N ILE A 373 15.71 8.06 8.18
CA ILE A 373 16.35 8.76 7.05
C ILE A 373 17.23 9.91 7.55
N ILE A 374 16.74 10.73 8.48
CA ILE A 374 17.53 11.84 9.04
C ILE A 374 18.76 11.29 9.79
N GLU A 375 18.62 10.22 10.58
CA GLU A 375 19.74 9.56 11.26
C GLU A 375 20.77 9.02 10.26
N GLY A 376 20.33 8.35 9.20
CA GLY A 376 21.20 7.81 8.15
C GLY A 376 21.97 8.89 7.40
N LEU A 377 21.31 10.00 7.04
CA LEU A 377 21.95 11.14 6.38
C LEU A 377 23.06 11.74 7.26
N LEU A 378 22.78 11.99 8.54
CA LEU A 378 23.73 12.58 9.49
C LEU A 378 24.92 11.66 9.75
N VAL A 379 24.68 10.37 10.03
CA VAL A 379 25.74 9.37 10.27
C VAL A 379 26.66 9.25 9.05
N GLN A 380 26.10 9.22 7.84
CA GLN A 380 26.89 9.09 6.62
C GLN A 380 27.70 10.35 6.30
N SER A 381 27.13 11.53 6.52
CA SER A 381 27.75 12.80 6.12
C SER A 381 28.80 13.29 7.12
N THR A 382 28.57 13.12 8.42
CA THR A 382 29.49 13.60 9.47
C THR A 382 30.49 12.54 9.94
N GLY A 383 30.18 11.25 9.75
CA GLY A 383 30.93 10.13 10.33
C GLY A 383 30.67 9.91 11.84
N GLU A 384 29.84 10.74 12.47
CA GLU A 384 29.53 10.66 13.90
C GLU A 384 28.37 9.71 14.21
N ARG A 385 28.26 9.28 15.47
CA ARG A 385 27.20 8.38 15.96
C ARG A 385 25.92 9.14 16.30
N TRP A 386 25.25 9.69 15.30
CA TRP A 386 23.95 10.33 15.49
C TRP A 386 22.85 9.33 15.86
N GLN A 387 21.91 9.78 16.69
CA GLN A 387 20.62 9.15 16.98
C GLN A 387 19.51 10.18 16.78
N VAL A 388 18.46 9.83 16.03
CA VAL A 388 17.24 10.63 15.84
C VAL A 388 16.04 9.91 16.45
N ASP A 389 15.33 10.58 17.35
CA ASP A 389 14.14 10.04 18.01
C ASP A 389 12.93 10.98 17.81
N GLU A 390 11.80 10.44 17.38
CA GLU A 390 10.51 11.14 17.31
C GLU A 390 9.99 11.42 18.74
N LYS A 391 9.76 12.69 19.07
CA LYS A 391 9.31 13.18 20.38
C LYS A 391 7.82 13.47 20.39
N LEU A 392 7.31 14.17 19.37
CA LEU A 392 5.90 14.51 19.17
C LEU A 392 5.42 13.93 17.84
N CYS A 393 4.12 13.58 17.74
CA CYS A 393 3.52 13.08 16.50
C CYS A 393 2.03 13.45 16.41
N ILE A 394 1.56 13.83 15.20
CA ILE A 394 0.14 14.13 14.95
C ILE A 394 -0.77 12.92 15.31
N ALA A 395 -0.31 11.70 15.00
CA ALA A 395 -1.01 10.46 15.33
C ALA A 395 -1.01 10.10 16.84
N ASN A 396 -0.27 10.85 17.65
CA ASN A 396 -0.21 10.78 19.11
C ASN A 396 -0.95 11.97 19.78
N GLY A 397 -1.71 12.75 19.00
CA GLY A 397 -2.48 13.90 19.48
C GLY A 397 -1.73 15.23 19.50
N ASP A 398 -0.47 15.27 19.05
CA ASP A 398 0.33 16.49 19.00
C ASP A 398 -0.02 17.38 17.78
N GLY A 399 0.33 18.67 17.84
CA GLY A 399 0.02 19.62 16.75
C GLY A 399 0.91 19.50 15.51
N CYS A 400 2.07 18.87 15.65
CA CYS A 400 3.06 18.62 14.59
C CYS A 400 3.90 17.39 14.98
N CYS A 401 4.84 17.00 14.11
CA CYS A 401 5.82 15.98 14.45
C CYS A 401 7.16 16.66 14.78
N GLU A 402 7.80 16.26 15.88
CA GLU A 402 9.10 16.78 16.30
C GLU A 402 10.09 15.65 16.51
N PHE A 403 11.32 15.80 16.01
CA PHE A 403 12.43 14.88 16.22
C PHE A 403 13.55 15.56 16.99
N THR A 404 14.20 14.83 17.89
CA THR A 404 15.50 15.24 18.45
C THR A 404 16.59 14.39 17.82
N ALA A 405 17.53 15.04 17.13
CA ALA A 405 18.80 14.42 16.72
C ALA A 405 19.87 14.74 17.77
N LYS A 406 20.68 13.74 18.15
CA LYS A 406 21.80 13.89 19.07
C LYS A 406 22.99 13.02 18.69
N VAL A 407 24.20 13.50 18.89
CA VAL A 407 25.41 12.66 18.85
C VAL A 407 25.44 11.80 20.12
N ARG A 408 25.81 10.52 19.97
CA ARG A 408 26.07 9.61 21.10
C ARG A 408 27.56 9.64 21.46
N GLU A 409 27.84 9.97 22.72
CA GLU A 409 29.13 9.69 23.35
C GLU A 409 29.37 8.16 23.45
N HIS A 410 30.64 7.79 23.65
CA HIS A 410 31.16 6.43 23.47
C HIS A 410 30.86 5.45 24.61
#